data_AF-A0AA40ZSD3-F1
#
_entry.id   AF-A0AA40ZSD3-F1
#
_cell.length_a   1.000
_cell.length_b   1.000
_cell.length_c   1.000
_cell.angle_alpha   90.00
_cell.angle_beta   90.00
_cell.angle_gamma   90.00
#
_symmetry.space_group_name_H-M   'P 1'
#
loop_
_entity.id
_entity.type
_entity.pdbx_description
1 polymer ?
#
loop_
_entity_poly.entity_id
_entity_poly.type
_entity_poly.pdbx_seq_one_letter_code
_entity_poly.pdbx_strand_id
1 'polypeptide(L)'
;MPGRNYVGLLATCGDDAGLLYRMWSETVSRAGLQADAGFTVFMPNTYVLFPGFDVDRAEVRDRKLDAVPAAVRQVAKQISAGVHGDFTWRGTLPGLKTGVVYPLFARFMTSDKAFRADAEACIGCGRCVEACPVGNITLTAVHPKCEGKHMPVWHGRCLNCLACYHYCPTHAIAYGSKTRGKGYYTCPCK
;
A
#
# COMPACT_ATOMS: atom_id res chain seq x y z
N MET A 1 4.59 -6.98 -34.74
CA MET A 1 4.43 -8.42 -34.45
C MET A 1 3.00 -8.65 -34.01
N PRO A 2 2.15 -9.33 -34.80
CA PRO A 2 0.81 -9.72 -34.37
C PRO A 2 0.94 -10.78 -33.26
N GLY A 3 0.24 -10.61 -32.13
CA GLY A 3 0.13 -11.65 -31.09
C GLY A 3 0.87 -11.42 -29.76
N ARG A 4 1.46 -10.25 -29.50
CA ARG A 4 2.00 -9.91 -28.16
C ARG A 4 0.93 -9.24 -27.30
N ASN A 5 0.73 -9.76 -26.08
CA ASN A 5 -0.13 -9.13 -25.07
C ASN A 5 0.48 -7.80 -24.60
N TYR A 6 -0.39 -6.80 -24.37
CA TYR A 6 0.01 -5.52 -23.77
C TYR A 6 0.27 -5.71 -22.26
N VAL A 7 1.45 -5.32 -21.79
CA VAL A 7 1.87 -5.43 -20.40
C VAL A 7 2.05 -4.03 -19.82
N GLY A 8 1.04 -3.56 -19.09
CA GLY A 8 1.03 -2.25 -18.45
C GLY A 8 1.11 -2.33 -16.92
N LEU A 9 1.69 -1.29 -16.30
CA LEU A 9 1.65 -1.04 -14.86
C LEU A 9 0.68 0.12 -14.57
N LEU A 10 -0.29 -0.10 -13.71
CA LEU A 10 -1.05 0.97 -13.06
C LEU A 10 -0.80 0.89 -11.56
N ALA A 11 -0.17 1.94 -11.01
CA ALA A 11 0.15 2.03 -9.59
C ALA A 11 -0.61 3.19 -8.93
N THR A 12 -0.89 3.06 -7.65
CA THR A 12 -1.38 4.19 -6.83
C THR A 12 -0.20 4.80 -6.07
N CYS A 13 -0.16 6.12 -5.93
CA CYS A 13 0.82 6.79 -5.07
C CYS A 13 0.18 7.89 -4.22
N GLY A 14 0.77 8.15 -3.04
CA GLY A 14 0.39 9.28 -2.20
C GLY A 14 0.93 10.61 -2.74
N ASP A 15 2.24 10.61 -3.02
CA ASP A 15 3.01 11.82 -3.41
C ASP A 15 4.00 11.56 -4.55
N ASP A 16 4.69 10.42 -4.55
CA ASP A 16 5.66 10.03 -5.58
C ASP A 16 5.70 8.52 -5.82
N ALA A 17 6.15 8.14 -7.02
CA ALA A 17 6.41 6.76 -7.41
C ALA A 17 7.92 6.50 -7.65
N GLY A 18 8.79 7.49 -7.44
CA GLY A 18 10.23 7.34 -7.66
C GLY A 18 10.57 6.77 -9.04
N LEU A 19 11.48 5.79 -9.09
CA LEU A 19 11.80 5.03 -10.30
C LEU A 19 11.04 3.70 -10.41
N LEU A 20 9.78 3.65 -9.92
CA LEU A 20 8.94 2.44 -9.92
C LEU A 20 8.86 1.77 -11.30
N TYR A 21 8.58 2.54 -12.36
CA TYR A 21 8.47 1.98 -13.71
C TYR A 21 9.76 1.26 -14.13
N ARG A 22 10.92 1.86 -13.85
CA ARG A 22 12.22 1.23 -14.12
C ARG A 22 12.34 -0.10 -13.39
N MET A 23 12.17 -0.11 -12.07
CA MET A 23 12.30 -1.34 -11.26
C MET A 23 11.31 -2.44 -11.68
N TRP A 24 10.07 -2.06 -11.98
CA TRP A 24 9.05 -2.96 -12.47
C TRP A 24 9.42 -3.49 -13.86
N SER A 25 9.80 -2.64 -14.80
CA SER A 25 10.18 -3.03 -16.17
C SER A 25 11.37 -4.00 -16.20
N GLU A 26 12.37 -3.81 -15.34
CA GLU A 26 13.49 -4.75 -15.16
C GLU A 26 13.01 -6.11 -14.60
N THR A 27 12.00 -6.11 -13.73
CA THR A 27 11.42 -7.33 -13.15
C THR A 27 10.56 -8.08 -14.18
N VAL A 28 9.75 -7.36 -14.94
CA VAL A 28 8.95 -7.89 -16.06
C VAL A 28 9.85 -8.47 -17.15
N SER A 29 10.94 -7.77 -17.50
CA SER A 29 11.92 -8.25 -18.47
C SER A 29 12.61 -9.55 -18.03
N ARG A 30 12.93 -9.69 -16.74
CA ARG A 30 13.48 -10.93 -16.18
C ARG A 30 12.51 -12.10 -16.23
N ALA A 31 11.21 -11.84 -16.28
CA ALA A 31 10.16 -12.83 -16.50
C ALA A 31 9.90 -13.14 -17.99
N GLY A 32 10.69 -12.59 -18.92
CA GLY A 32 10.53 -12.81 -20.36
C GLY A 32 9.40 -12.00 -21.00
N LEU A 33 8.89 -10.99 -20.30
CA LEU A 33 7.84 -10.10 -20.78
C LEU A 33 8.42 -8.74 -21.17
N GLN A 34 7.78 -8.04 -22.11
CA GLN A 34 8.16 -6.69 -22.48
C GLN A 34 7.18 -5.69 -21.86
N ALA A 35 7.70 -4.77 -21.05
CA ALA A 35 6.94 -3.68 -20.46
C ALA A 35 6.51 -2.66 -21.54
N ASP A 36 5.23 -2.33 -21.58
CA ASP A 36 4.67 -1.40 -22.57
C ASP A 36 4.52 0.00 -22.01
N ALA A 37 3.82 0.16 -20.89
CA ALA A 37 3.67 1.46 -20.24
C ALA A 37 3.48 1.36 -18.73
N GLY A 38 3.79 2.46 -18.04
CA GLY A 38 3.54 2.62 -16.61
C GLY A 38 2.76 3.89 -16.32
N PHE A 39 1.81 3.83 -15.40
CA PHE A 39 0.94 4.93 -15.01
C PHE A 39 0.83 5.01 -13.49
N THR A 40 0.58 6.22 -12.98
CA THR A 40 0.26 6.46 -11.57
C THR A 40 -1.06 7.18 -11.42
N VAL A 41 -1.85 6.79 -10.42
CA VAL A 41 -3.03 7.53 -9.95
C VAL A 41 -2.78 7.95 -8.51
N PHE A 42 -3.01 9.23 -8.21
CA PHE A 42 -2.87 9.73 -6.85
C PHE A 42 -4.03 9.23 -5.99
N MET A 43 -3.71 8.67 -4.83
CA MET A 43 -4.66 8.20 -3.82
C MET A 43 -4.33 8.80 -2.45
N PRO A 44 -5.29 8.87 -1.52
CA PRO A 44 -5.01 9.37 -0.17
C PRO A 44 -3.88 8.62 0.53
N ASN A 45 -3.04 9.34 1.26
CA ASN A 45 -1.90 8.76 1.97
C ASN A 45 -2.36 7.80 3.07
N THR A 46 -1.77 6.61 3.08
CA THR A 46 -2.01 5.56 4.08
C THR A 46 -0.78 5.24 4.91
N TYR A 47 0.39 5.82 4.61
CA TYR A 47 1.59 5.53 5.37
C TYR A 47 1.75 6.49 6.55
N VAL A 48 1.68 5.98 7.78
CA VAL A 48 1.68 6.77 9.03
C VAL A 48 2.82 6.44 9.99
N LEU A 49 3.78 5.61 9.58
CA LEU A 49 4.85 5.12 10.49
C LEU A 49 6.05 6.06 10.61
N PHE A 50 6.16 7.07 9.76
CA PHE A 50 7.28 8.01 9.79
C PHE A 50 6.91 9.26 10.61
N PRO A 51 7.83 9.86 11.37
CA PRO A 51 7.57 11.11 12.09
C PRO A 51 7.02 12.19 11.14
N GLY A 52 5.93 12.84 11.54
CA GLY A 52 5.24 13.84 10.73
C GLY A 52 4.29 13.30 9.66
N PHE A 53 4.28 11.99 9.39
CA PHE A 53 3.36 11.38 8.43
C PHE A 53 2.03 11.04 9.11
N ASP A 54 0.93 11.31 8.43
CA ASP A 54 -0.43 10.96 8.85
C ASP A 54 -1.30 10.74 7.61
N VAL A 55 -2.54 10.30 7.81
CA VAL A 55 -3.53 10.30 6.74
C VAL A 55 -3.78 11.73 6.25
N ASP A 56 -4.14 11.85 4.98
CA ASP A 56 -4.44 13.15 4.39
C ASP A 56 -5.58 13.86 5.15
N ARG A 57 -5.47 15.18 5.31
CA ARG A 57 -6.58 16.02 5.77
C ARG A 57 -7.77 15.85 4.83
N ALA A 58 -8.99 16.02 5.35
CA ALA A 58 -10.23 15.83 4.59
C ALA A 58 -10.22 16.56 3.24
N GLU A 59 -9.82 17.83 3.21
CA GLU A 59 -9.73 18.63 1.98
C GLU A 59 -8.78 18.01 0.93
N VAL A 60 -7.59 17.55 1.35
CA VAL A 60 -6.60 16.95 0.44
C VAL A 60 -7.08 15.58 -0.03
N ARG A 61 -7.64 14.78 0.89
CA ARG A 61 -8.22 13.47 0.60
C ARG A 61 -9.33 13.61 -0.45
N ASP A 62 -10.29 14.50 -0.21
CA ASP A 62 -11.48 14.68 -1.06
C ASP A 62 -11.06 15.18 -2.44
N ARG A 63 -10.15 16.16 -2.51
CA ARG A 63 -9.56 16.61 -3.78
C ARG A 63 -8.89 15.47 -4.56
N LYS A 64 -8.13 14.60 -3.88
CA LYS A 64 -7.49 13.43 -4.53
C LYS A 64 -8.57 12.48 -5.06
N LEU A 65 -9.57 12.15 -4.25
CA LEU A 65 -10.66 11.24 -4.62
C LEU A 65 -11.49 11.77 -5.79
N ASP A 66 -11.81 13.07 -5.81
CA ASP A 66 -12.55 13.71 -6.90
C ASP A 66 -11.82 13.62 -8.25
N ALA A 67 -10.48 13.62 -8.22
CA ALA A 67 -9.65 13.51 -9.42
C ALA A 67 -9.52 12.07 -9.95
N VAL A 68 -9.72 11.04 -9.11
CA VAL A 68 -9.48 9.63 -9.45
C VAL A 68 -10.31 9.16 -10.66
N PRO A 69 -11.64 9.39 -10.75
CA PRO A 69 -12.43 8.90 -11.88
C PRO A 69 -11.94 9.44 -13.23
N ALA A 70 -11.54 10.72 -13.28
CA ALA A 70 -11.01 11.32 -14.50
C ALA A 70 -9.62 10.75 -14.84
N ALA A 71 -8.75 10.59 -13.86
CA ALA A 71 -7.42 10.00 -14.04
C ALA A 71 -7.50 8.55 -14.55
N VAL A 72 -8.35 7.71 -13.94
CA VAL A 72 -8.55 6.32 -14.37
C VAL A 72 -9.12 6.25 -15.79
N ARG A 73 -10.09 7.09 -16.15
CA ARG A 73 -10.61 7.16 -17.54
C ARG A 73 -9.52 7.54 -18.54
N GLN A 74 -8.64 8.47 -18.17
CA GLN A 74 -7.53 8.88 -19.03
C GLN A 74 -6.52 7.74 -19.23
N VAL A 75 -6.13 7.05 -18.16
CA VAL A 75 -5.24 5.89 -18.24
C VAL A 75 -5.87 4.77 -19.06
N ALA A 76 -7.16 4.49 -18.87
CA ALA A 76 -7.88 3.48 -19.65
C ALA A 76 -7.83 3.79 -21.16
N LYS A 77 -8.09 5.05 -21.55
CA LYS A 77 -7.97 5.49 -22.95
C LYS A 77 -6.56 5.28 -23.51
N GLN A 78 -5.53 5.60 -22.71
CA GLN A 78 -4.13 5.43 -23.08
C GLN A 78 -3.78 3.95 -23.30
N ILE A 79 -4.21 3.07 -22.40
CA ILE A 79 -4.01 1.61 -22.52
C ILE A 79 -4.74 1.09 -23.76
N SER A 80 -6.00 1.49 -23.99
CA SER A 80 -6.77 1.08 -25.18
C SER A 80 -6.15 1.58 -26.50
N ALA A 81 -5.48 2.73 -26.48
CA ALA A 81 -4.76 3.27 -27.63
C ALA A 81 -3.38 2.60 -27.84
N GLY A 82 -2.95 1.69 -26.95
CA GLY A 82 -1.67 1.00 -27.05
C GLY A 82 -0.47 1.92 -26.87
N VAL A 83 -0.58 2.98 -26.06
CA VAL A 83 0.57 3.87 -25.84
C VAL A 83 1.70 3.13 -25.14
N HIS A 84 2.94 3.52 -25.45
CA HIS A 84 4.14 2.99 -24.83
C HIS A 84 4.90 4.11 -24.10
N GLY A 85 5.47 3.82 -22.92
CA GLY A 85 6.31 4.75 -22.18
C GLY A 85 6.06 4.82 -20.67
N ASP A 86 6.89 5.61 -20.00
CA ASP A 86 6.78 5.86 -18.56
C ASP A 86 5.96 7.13 -18.28
N PHE A 87 4.71 6.94 -17.87
CA PHE A 87 3.80 8.01 -17.42
C PHE A 87 3.65 8.02 -15.89
N THR A 88 4.60 7.41 -15.16
CA THR A 88 4.57 7.43 -13.69
C THR A 88 5.06 8.77 -13.14
N TRP A 89 4.41 9.25 -12.08
CA TRP A 89 4.83 10.45 -11.38
C TRP A 89 6.07 10.18 -10.50
N ARG A 90 7.25 10.49 -11.03
CA ARG A 90 8.53 10.24 -10.34
C ARG A 90 8.73 11.08 -9.07
N GLY A 91 8.10 12.25 -9.00
CA GLY A 91 8.26 13.20 -7.90
C GLY A 91 9.68 13.77 -7.80
N THR A 92 10.06 14.17 -6.59
CA THR A 92 11.35 14.84 -6.31
C THR A 92 12.46 13.83 -5.98
N LEU A 93 13.67 14.10 -6.47
CA LEU A 93 14.89 13.30 -6.22
C LEU A 93 14.68 11.78 -6.39
N PRO A 94 14.06 11.30 -7.50
CA PRO A 94 13.66 9.90 -7.66
C PRO A 94 14.85 8.93 -7.58
N GLY A 95 16.02 9.32 -8.12
CA GLY A 95 17.24 8.51 -8.04
C GLY A 95 17.74 8.30 -6.62
N LEU A 96 17.74 9.35 -5.78
CA LEU A 96 18.16 9.25 -4.37
C LEU A 96 17.14 8.43 -3.56
N LYS A 97 15.85 8.72 -3.73
CA LYS A 97 14.78 8.01 -3.02
C LYS A 97 14.79 6.51 -3.35
N THR A 98 14.88 6.15 -4.63
CA THR A 98 14.88 4.75 -5.06
C THR A 98 16.23 4.06 -4.83
N GLY A 99 17.35 4.74 -5.07
CA GLY A 99 18.68 4.14 -5.00
C GLY A 99 19.29 4.03 -3.61
N VAL A 100 18.90 4.91 -2.68
CA VAL A 100 19.49 4.98 -1.33
C VAL A 100 18.44 4.83 -0.24
N VAL A 101 17.41 5.66 -0.25
CA VAL A 101 16.41 5.69 0.83
C VAL A 101 15.61 4.39 0.88
N TYR A 102 15.12 3.92 -0.26
CA TYR A 102 14.30 2.72 -0.35
C TYR A 102 15.03 1.44 0.12
N PRO A 103 16.27 1.13 -0.31
CA PRO A 103 17.00 -0.03 0.21
C PRO A 103 17.23 0.02 1.73
N LEU A 104 17.57 1.19 2.28
CA LEU A 104 17.71 1.37 3.73
C LEU A 104 16.37 1.16 4.46
N PHE A 105 15.29 1.71 3.90
CA PHE A 105 13.93 1.51 4.41
C PHE A 105 13.54 0.03 4.40
N ALA A 106 13.73 -0.66 3.28
CA ALA A 106 13.44 -2.08 3.15
C ALA A 106 14.25 -2.93 4.13
N ARG A 107 15.52 -2.57 4.38
CA ARG A 107 16.42 -3.32 5.26
C ARG A 107 16.12 -3.14 6.74
N PHE A 108 15.80 -1.92 7.16
CA PHE A 108 15.77 -1.54 8.58
C PHE A 108 14.38 -1.16 9.11
N MET A 109 13.46 -0.77 8.24
CA MET A 109 12.14 -0.25 8.65
C MET A 109 10.98 -1.17 8.25
N THR A 110 11.13 -1.99 7.21
CA THR A 110 10.13 -2.99 6.80
C THR A 110 10.14 -4.21 7.72
N SER A 111 9.30 -4.20 8.75
CA SER A 111 9.15 -5.29 9.71
C SER A 111 7.78 -5.20 10.40
N ASP A 112 7.21 -6.34 10.78
CA ASP A 112 6.00 -6.42 11.60
C ASP A 112 6.25 -6.54 13.10
N LYS A 113 7.51 -6.55 13.55
CA LYS A 113 7.86 -6.80 14.96
C LYS A 113 7.21 -5.85 15.96
N ALA A 114 6.83 -4.64 15.52
CA ALA A 114 6.17 -3.65 16.38
C ALA A 114 4.63 -3.67 16.28
N PHE A 115 4.03 -4.48 15.39
CA PHE A 115 2.58 -4.63 15.34
C PHE A 115 2.07 -5.32 16.60
N ARG A 116 1.07 -4.72 17.23
CA ARG A 116 0.34 -5.30 18.37
C ARG A 116 -1.14 -5.00 18.19
N ALA A 117 -1.99 -5.92 18.64
CA ALA A 117 -3.41 -5.66 18.78
C ALA A 117 -3.76 -5.49 20.26
N ASP A 118 -4.54 -4.47 20.57
CA ASP A 118 -5.14 -4.28 21.88
C ASP A 118 -6.16 -5.40 22.14
N ALA A 119 -5.95 -6.17 23.21
CA ALA A 119 -6.80 -7.30 23.56
C ALA A 119 -8.21 -6.89 24.04
N GLU A 120 -8.41 -5.68 24.54
CA GLU A 120 -9.75 -5.23 24.95
C GLU A 120 -10.55 -4.72 23.76
N ALA A 121 -9.89 -3.98 22.85
CA ALA A 121 -10.53 -3.47 21.65
C ALA A 121 -10.69 -4.53 20.54
N CYS A 122 -9.89 -5.59 20.54
CA CYS A 122 -9.98 -6.64 19.53
C CYS A 122 -11.23 -7.50 19.71
N ILE A 123 -12.01 -7.61 18.63
CA ILE A 123 -13.22 -8.45 18.58
C ILE A 123 -13.01 -9.79 17.87
N GLY A 124 -11.78 -10.10 17.45
CA GLY A 124 -11.46 -11.37 16.79
C GLY A 124 -12.05 -11.57 15.39
N CYS A 125 -12.45 -10.49 14.70
CA CYS A 125 -13.20 -10.56 13.43
C CYS A 125 -12.40 -11.04 12.19
N GLY A 126 -11.08 -11.19 12.26
CA GLY A 126 -10.27 -11.67 11.14
C GLY A 126 -10.04 -10.71 9.97
N ARG A 127 -10.65 -9.51 9.93
CA ARG A 127 -10.48 -8.54 8.82
C ARG A 127 -9.02 -8.14 8.54
N CYS A 128 -8.15 -8.19 9.53
CA CYS A 128 -6.72 -7.96 9.34
C CYS A 128 -6.03 -9.05 8.51
N VAL A 129 -6.51 -10.30 8.61
CA VAL A 129 -6.06 -11.44 7.78
C VAL A 129 -6.47 -11.20 6.32
N GLU A 130 -7.75 -10.88 6.09
CA GLU A 130 -8.30 -10.59 4.76
C GLU A 130 -7.61 -9.40 4.09
N ALA A 131 -7.32 -8.35 4.85
CA ALA A 131 -6.68 -7.14 4.33
C ALA A 131 -5.19 -7.33 3.99
N CYS A 132 -4.56 -8.46 4.37
CA CYS A 132 -3.14 -8.67 4.16
C CYS A 132 -2.85 -9.27 2.76
N PRO A 133 -2.25 -8.51 1.82
CA PRO A 133 -2.06 -8.97 0.44
C PRO A 133 -1.04 -10.12 0.30
N VAL A 134 -0.25 -10.37 1.35
CA VAL A 134 0.83 -11.37 1.38
C VAL A 134 0.57 -12.49 2.39
N GLY A 135 -0.64 -12.57 2.95
CA GLY A 135 -1.00 -13.60 3.92
C GLY A 135 -0.09 -13.63 5.16
N ASN A 136 0.38 -12.48 5.63
CA ASN A 136 1.32 -12.39 6.74
C ASN A 136 0.65 -12.57 8.13
N ILE A 137 -0.68 -12.62 8.20
CA ILE A 137 -1.41 -12.59 9.46
C ILE A 137 -2.27 -13.84 9.58
N THR A 138 -2.24 -14.49 10.74
CA THR A 138 -3.22 -15.53 11.13
C THR A 138 -3.89 -15.15 12.44
N LEU A 139 -4.91 -15.91 12.84
CA LEU A 139 -5.57 -15.76 14.13
C LEU A 139 -5.10 -16.85 15.12
N THR A 140 -4.94 -16.50 16.40
CA THR A 140 -4.66 -17.48 17.47
C THR A 140 -5.88 -18.35 17.74
N ALA A 141 -5.68 -19.54 18.34
CA ALA A 141 -6.79 -20.38 18.78
C ALA A 141 -7.58 -19.75 19.96
N VAL A 142 -6.92 -19.00 20.84
CA VAL A 142 -7.51 -18.41 22.04
C VAL A 142 -7.05 -16.96 22.20
N HIS A 143 -7.95 -16.11 22.69
CA HIS A 143 -7.68 -14.72 23.02
C HIS A 143 -7.39 -14.58 24.52
N PRO A 144 -6.33 -13.83 24.90
CA PRO A 144 -5.80 -13.84 26.27
C PRO A 144 -6.76 -13.28 27.33
N LYS A 145 -7.72 -12.44 26.93
CA LYS A 145 -8.71 -11.83 27.84
C LYS A 145 -10.16 -12.31 27.63
N CYS A 146 -10.43 -13.11 26.60
CA CYS A 146 -11.80 -13.45 26.21
C CYS A 146 -11.84 -14.87 25.63
N GLU A 147 -12.58 -15.76 26.27
CA GLU A 147 -12.82 -17.08 25.73
C GLU A 147 -13.67 -16.98 24.44
N GLY A 148 -13.35 -17.77 23.42
CA GLY A 148 -14.05 -17.77 22.12
C GLY A 148 -13.68 -16.65 21.14
N LYS A 149 -12.75 -15.75 21.48
CA LYS A 149 -12.16 -14.78 20.53
C LYS A 149 -10.78 -15.23 20.07
N HIS A 150 -10.29 -14.61 19.00
CA HIS A 150 -8.96 -14.86 18.43
C HIS A 150 -8.14 -13.58 18.27
N MET A 151 -6.81 -13.67 18.35
CA MET A 151 -5.89 -12.54 18.20
C MET A 151 -5.05 -12.64 16.93
N PRO A 152 -4.74 -11.52 16.25
CA PRO A 152 -3.85 -11.54 15.10
C PRO A 152 -2.40 -11.86 15.51
N VAL A 153 -1.74 -12.67 14.69
CA VAL A 153 -0.31 -13.02 14.78
C VAL A 153 0.35 -12.70 13.44
N TRP A 154 1.48 -11.99 13.47
CA TRP A 154 2.26 -11.61 12.28
C TRP A 154 3.47 -12.52 12.09
N HIS A 155 3.78 -12.88 10.84
CA HIS A 155 4.70 -13.97 10.49
C HIS A 155 6.00 -13.53 9.79
N GLY A 156 6.42 -12.27 9.91
CA GLY A 156 7.70 -11.78 9.40
C GLY A 156 7.76 -11.47 7.90
N ARG A 157 6.64 -11.59 7.17
CA ARG A 157 6.49 -11.35 5.72
C ARG A 157 5.83 -10.00 5.40
N CYS A 158 5.81 -9.08 6.34
CA CYS A 158 5.10 -7.81 6.19
C CYS A 158 5.75 -6.87 5.16
N LEU A 159 4.92 -6.25 4.30
CA LEU A 159 5.35 -5.21 3.35
C LEU A 159 5.16 -3.77 3.88
N ASN A 160 4.71 -3.61 5.13
CA ASN A 160 4.42 -2.30 5.74
C ASN A 160 3.38 -1.43 5.01
N CYS A 161 2.42 -2.04 4.30
CA CYS A 161 1.32 -1.32 3.64
C CYS A 161 0.27 -0.75 4.60
N LEU A 162 0.29 -1.14 5.88
CA LEU A 162 -0.65 -0.73 6.92
C LEU A 162 -2.13 -1.08 6.67
N ALA A 163 -2.45 -1.94 5.70
CA ALA A 163 -3.83 -2.33 5.43
C ALA A 163 -4.54 -2.90 6.67
N CYS A 164 -3.89 -3.78 7.43
CA CYS A 164 -4.46 -4.32 8.68
C CYS A 164 -4.76 -3.25 9.75
N TYR A 165 -3.94 -2.20 9.84
CA TYR A 165 -4.14 -1.08 10.75
C TYR A 165 -5.37 -0.26 10.33
N HIS A 166 -5.47 0.07 9.04
CA HIS A 166 -6.55 0.90 8.49
C HIS A 166 -7.91 0.21 8.47
N TYR A 167 -7.96 -1.07 8.11
CA TYR A 167 -9.21 -1.83 7.97
C TYR A 167 -9.72 -2.48 9.26
N CYS A 168 -9.01 -2.31 10.38
CA CYS A 168 -9.47 -2.79 11.68
C CYS A 168 -10.69 -1.97 12.12
N PRO A 169 -11.89 -2.58 12.25
CA PRO A 169 -13.13 -1.83 12.52
C PRO A 169 -13.16 -1.23 13.93
N THR A 170 -12.40 -1.80 14.87
CA THR A 170 -12.29 -1.30 16.25
C THR A 170 -10.97 -0.58 16.51
N HIS A 171 -10.17 -0.33 15.47
CA HIS A 171 -8.88 0.35 15.57
C HIS A 171 -7.90 -0.26 16.59
N ALA A 172 -8.04 -1.57 16.86
CA ALA A 172 -7.27 -2.28 17.88
C ALA A 172 -5.80 -2.49 17.50
N ILE A 173 -5.43 -2.36 16.22
CA ILE A 173 -4.06 -2.63 15.75
C ILE A 173 -3.22 -1.35 15.84
N ALA A 174 -2.02 -1.45 16.39
CA ALA A 174 -1.03 -0.38 16.49
C ALA A 174 0.36 -0.87 16.07
N TYR A 175 1.22 0.06 15.66
CA TYR A 175 2.64 -0.19 15.37
C TYR A 175 3.52 0.57 16.36
N GLY A 176 3.83 -0.06 17.49
CA GLY A 176 4.55 0.58 18.60
C GLY A 176 3.94 1.93 18.98
N SER A 177 4.80 2.93 19.22
CA SER A 177 4.38 4.32 19.47
C SER A 177 4.11 5.12 18.20
N LYS A 178 4.47 4.62 17.00
CA LYS A 178 4.44 5.37 15.74
C LYS A 178 3.03 5.69 15.27
N THR A 179 2.07 4.83 15.59
CA THR A 179 0.65 5.02 15.24
C THR A 179 -0.15 5.76 16.32
N ARG A 180 0.49 6.17 17.43
CA ARG A 180 -0.22 6.86 18.51
C ARG A 180 -0.70 8.23 18.02
N GLY A 181 -2.01 8.46 18.13
CA GLY A 181 -2.65 9.72 17.70
C GLY A 181 -2.68 9.94 16.19
N LYS A 182 -2.49 8.87 15.40
CA LYS A 182 -2.59 8.90 13.93
C LYS A 182 -3.98 8.54 13.47
N GLY A 183 -4.37 9.05 12.30
CA GLY A 183 -5.66 8.75 11.69
C GLY A 183 -5.70 7.37 11.05
N TYR A 184 -6.88 7.05 10.52
CA TYR A 184 -7.19 5.83 9.77
C TYR A 184 -7.83 6.21 8.45
N TYR A 185 -7.55 5.47 7.39
CA TYR A 185 -8.16 5.68 6.08
C TYR A 185 -8.64 4.37 5.47
N THR A 186 -9.92 4.32 5.13
CA THR A 186 -10.50 3.27 4.28
C THR A 186 -11.17 3.94 3.08
N CYS A 187 -11.10 3.31 1.89
CA CYS A 187 -11.82 3.85 0.72
C CYS A 187 -13.31 3.87 1.08
N PRO A 188 -14.02 4.99 0.89
CA PRO A 188 -15.47 5.07 1.11
C PRO A 188 -16.28 4.23 0.11
N CYS A 189 -15.58 3.65 -0.86
CA CYS A 189 -16.05 2.97 -2.05
C CYS A 189 -16.37 1.51 -1.71
N LYS A 190 -17.59 1.24 -1.23
CA LYS A 190 -18.20 -0.10 -1.21
C LYS A 190 -19.54 -0.06 -1.92
#